data_AF-A0A7W0GW72-F1
#
_entry.id   AF-A0A7W0GW72-F1
#
_cell.length_a   1.000
_cell.length_b   1.000
_cell.length_c   1.000
_cell.angle_alpha   90.00
_cell.angle_beta   90.00
_cell.angle_gamma   90.00
#
_symmetry.space_group_name_H-M   'P 1'
#
loop_
_entity.id
_entity.type
_entity.pdbx_description
1 polymer ?
#
loop_
_entity_poly.entity_id
_entity_poly.type
_entity_poly.pdbx_seq_one_letter_code
_entity_poly.pdbx_strand_id
1 'polypeptide(L)'
;MSESASDAIAAYHELLTDQVAADSQAQLEAQLRSRGLYFGERPICTVVRPRFMSPGQLRALQAGVARIMRAFARAYEAAMADAELRVQFGLEDWEERLIASDPGFTEPSP
;
A
#
# COMPACT_ATOMS: atom_id res chain seq x y z
N MET A 1 -14.70 8.43 26.58
CA MET A 1 -13.40 7.77 26.87
C MET A 1 -12.80 7.40 25.53
N SER A 2 -11.55 7.75 25.25
CA SER A 2 -10.89 7.26 24.03
C SER A 2 -10.56 5.80 24.26
N GLU A 3 -11.27 4.87 23.62
CA GLU A 3 -10.86 3.47 23.56
C GLU A 3 -9.43 3.39 23.01
N SER A 4 -8.57 2.66 23.71
CA SER A 4 -7.24 2.37 23.22
C SER A 4 -7.33 1.29 22.13
N ALA A 5 -6.30 1.19 21.27
CA ALA A 5 -6.25 0.12 20.28
C ALA A 5 -6.31 -1.28 20.93
N SER A 6 -5.81 -1.42 22.16
CA SER A 6 -5.86 -2.67 22.92
C SER A 6 -7.29 -3.05 23.28
N ASP A 7 -8.12 -2.08 23.68
CA ASP A 7 -9.51 -2.31 24.07
C ASP A 7 -10.34 -2.75 22.86
N ALA A 8 -10.16 -2.07 21.72
CA ALA A 8 -10.81 -2.46 20.46
C ALA A 8 -10.39 -3.86 19.99
N ILE A 9 -9.12 -4.22 20.20
CA ILE A 9 -8.61 -5.57 19.90
C ILE A 9 -9.27 -6.61 20.79
N ALA A 10 -9.36 -6.34 22.10
CA ALA A 10 -9.99 -7.25 23.05
C ALA A 10 -11.46 -7.47 22.70
N ALA A 11 -12.22 -6.38 22.49
CA ALA A 11 -13.62 -6.44 22.08
C ALA A 11 -13.80 -7.21 20.76
N TYR A 12 -12.92 -7.01 19.77
CA TYR A 12 -12.97 -7.77 18.52
C TYR A 12 -12.74 -9.27 18.75
N HIS A 13 -11.79 -9.64 19.61
CA HIS A 13 -11.55 -11.06 19.94
C HIS A 13 -12.73 -11.67 20.70
N GLU A 14 -13.40 -10.94 21.59
CA GLU A 14 -14.61 -11.40 22.27
C GLU A 14 -15.76 -11.70 21.29
N LEU A 15 -15.86 -10.93 20.21
CA LEU A 15 -16.86 -11.15 19.14
C LEU A 15 -16.50 -12.33 18.23
N LEU A 16 -15.22 -12.68 18.11
CA LEU A 16 -14.70 -13.66 17.17
C LEU A 16 -14.74 -15.08 17.75
N THR A 17 -15.94 -15.62 17.94
CA THR A 17 -16.12 -17.05 18.28
C THR A 17 -15.65 -17.94 17.12
N ASP A 18 -15.36 -19.22 17.39
CA ASP A 18 -14.90 -20.16 16.34
C ASP A 18 -15.84 -20.21 15.12
N GLN A 19 -17.16 -20.19 15.37
CA GLN A 19 -18.15 -20.18 14.30
C GLN A 19 -18.11 -18.87 13.49
N VAL A 20 -18.09 -17.73 14.18
CA VAL A 20 -18.02 -16.42 13.51
C VAL A 20 -16.71 -16.28 12.72
N ALA A 21 -15.60 -16.81 13.24
CA ALA A 21 -14.32 -16.82 12.55
C ALA A 21 -14.37 -17.64 11.26
N ALA A 22 -14.92 -18.86 11.33
CA ALA A 22 -15.07 -19.73 10.16
C ALA A 22 -15.99 -19.11 9.10
N ASP A 23 -17.13 -18.56 9.50
CA ASP A 23 -18.08 -17.91 8.59
C ASP A 23 -17.47 -16.65 7.95
N SER A 24 -16.76 -15.84 8.74
CA SER A 24 -16.06 -14.66 8.24
C SER A 24 -14.95 -15.01 7.26
N GLN A 25 -14.21 -16.10 7.52
CA GLN A 25 -13.17 -16.59 6.61
C GLN A 25 -13.77 -17.08 5.29
N ALA A 26 -14.86 -17.85 5.34
CA ALA A 26 -15.56 -18.31 4.14
C ALA A 26 -16.09 -17.12 3.31
N GLN A 27 -16.64 -16.11 3.98
CA GLN A 27 -17.08 -14.87 3.33
C GLN A 27 -15.91 -14.12 2.69
N LEU A 28 -14.78 -13.98 3.40
CA LEU A 28 -13.57 -13.35 2.88
C LEU A 28 -13.08 -14.06 1.61
N GLU A 29 -12.98 -15.39 1.63
CA GLU A 29 -12.57 -16.18 0.48
C GLU A 29 -13.51 -16.00 -0.72
N ALA A 30 -14.83 -16.04 -0.51
CA ALA A 30 -15.81 -15.81 -1.56
C ALA A 30 -15.66 -14.41 -2.19
N GLN A 31 -15.43 -13.37 -1.38
CA GLN A 31 -15.22 -11.99 -1.85
C GLN A 31 -13.88 -11.79 -2.56
N LEU A 32 -12.82 -12.46 -2.11
CA LEU A 32 -11.54 -12.43 -2.80
C LEU A 32 -11.68 -13.10 -4.18
N ARG A 33 -12.40 -14.22 -4.26
CA ARG A 33 -12.54 -14.99 -5.51
C ARG A 33 -13.37 -14.24 -6.53
N SER A 34 -14.50 -13.67 -6.12
CA SER A 34 -15.36 -12.90 -7.02
C SER A 34 -14.70 -11.65 -7.58
N ARG A 35 -13.67 -11.13 -6.91
CA ARG A 35 -12.89 -9.94 -7.31
C ARG A 35 -11.53 -10.26 -7.93
N GLY A 36 -11.19 -11.54 -8.11
CA GLY A 36 -9.89 -11.93 -8.65
C GLY A 36 -8.71 -11.51 -7.77
N LEU A 37 -8.90 -11.36 -6.47
CA LEU A 37 -7.88 -10.90 -5.52
C LEU A 37 -6.96 -12.05 -5.08
N TYR A 38 -6.28 -12.63 -6.07
CA TYR A 38 -5.39 -13.78 -5.95
C TYR A 38 -4.09 -13.55 -6.71
N PHE A 39 -3.01 -14.14 -6.23
CA PHE A 39 -1.77 -14.31 -6.96
C PHE A 39 -1.65 -15.79 -7.36
N GLY A 40 -2.00 -16.10 -8.61
CA GLY A 40 -2.25 -17.49 -9.02
C GLY A 40 -3.38 -18.09 -8.18
N GLU A 41 -3.08 -19.15 -7.43
CA GLU A 41 -4.05 -19.82 -6.53
C GLU A 41 -4.02 -19.27 -5.09
N ARG A 42 -3.11 -18.32 -4.77
CA ARG A 42 -2.96 -17.81 -3.41
C ARG A 42 -3.82 -16.56 -3.18
N PRO A 43 -4.72 -16.52 -2.18
CA PRO A 43 -5.49 -15.31 -1.88
C PRO A 43 -4.58 -14.18 -1.36
N ILE A 44 -4.91 -12.93 -1.70
CA ILE A 44 -4.15 -11.74 -1.25
C ILE A 44 -4.29 -11.51 0.27
N CYS A 45 -5.42 -11.86 0.87
CA CYS A 45 -5.65 -11.76 2.32
C CYS A 45 -6.01 -13.13 2.90
N THR A 46 -5.33 -13.53 3.97
CA THR A 46 -5.53 -14.82 4.66
C THR A 46 -5.91 -14.66 6.12
N VAL A 47 -6.21 -13.45 6.57
CA VAL A 47 -6.50 -13.16 7.98
C VAL A 47 -7.78 -12.36 8.09
N VAL A 48 -8.65 -12.75 9.03
CA VAL A 48 -9.91 -12.04 9.30
C VAL A 48 -9.72 -10.82 10.20
N ARG A 49 -8.66 -10.81 11.02
CA ARG A 49 -8.41 -9.73 11.97
C ARG A 49 -7.89 -8.47 11.28
N PRO A 50 -8.59 -7.33 11.36
CA PRO A 50 -8.13 -6.08 10.78
C PRO A 50 -7.00 -5.45 11.61
N ARG A 51 -6.28 -4.52 10.97
CA ARG A 51 -5.34 -3.64 11.68
C ARG A 51 -6.10 -2.45 12.26
N PHE A 52 -6.24 -2.41 13.58
CA PHE A 52 -6.82 -1.26 14.28
C PHE A 52 -5.86 -0.07 14.26
N MET A 53 -6.39 1.10 13.93
CA MET A 53 -5.64 2.34 13.86
C MET A 53 -6.52 3.50 14.33
N SER A 54 -6.00 4.34 15.23
CA SER A 54 -6.73 5.54 15.64
C SER A 54 -6.77 6.56 14.50
N PRO A 55 -7.76 7.47 14.47
CA PRO A 55 -7.80 8.53 13.48
C PRO A 55 -6.52 9.41 13.48
N GLY A 56 -5.91 9.60 14.65
CA GLY A 56 -4.64 10.33 14.78
C GLY A 56 -3.47 9.60 14.13
N GLN A 57 -3.37 8.28 14.34
CA GLN A 57 -2.35 7.44 13.69
C GLN A 57 -2.52 7.42 12.16
N LEU A 58 -3.76 7.31 11.68
CA LEU A 58 -4.03 7.35 10.23
C LEU A 58 -3.61 8.68 9.62
N ARG A 59 -3.97 9.80 10.25
CA ARG A 59 -3.52 11.14 9.80
C ARG A 59 -2.01 11.29 9.81
N ALA A 60 -1.34 10.78 10.85
CA ALA A 60 0.12 10.82 10.94
C ALA A 60 0.78 10.03 9.81
N LEU A 61 0.28 8.81 9.53
CA LEU A 61 0.73 7.98 8.41
C LEU A 61 0.54 8.69 7.07
N GLN A 62 -0.67 9.20 6.81
CA GLN A 62 -0.98 9.93 5.57
C GLN A 62 -0.08 11.15 5.39
N ALA A 63 0.13 11.94 6.45
CA ALA A 63 1.00 13.11 6.40
C ALA A 63 2.47 12.73 6.16
N GLY A 64 2.95 11.62 6.72
CA GLY A 64 4.29 11.09 6.47
C GLY A 64 4.46 10.66 5.02
N VAL A 65 3.57 9.81 4.53
CA VAL A 65 3.58 9.32 3.14
C VAL A 65 3.53 10.48 2.15
N ALA A 66 2.63 11.46 2.36
CA ALA A 66 2.52 12.62 1.48
C ALA A 66 3.80 13.46 1.40
N ARG A 67 4.59 13.54 2.49
CA ARG A 67 5.89 14.23 2.47
C ARG A 67 6.93 13.46 1.67
N ILE A 68 6.99 12.14 1.84
CA ILE A 68 7.91 11.27 1.10
C ILE A 68 7.59 11.31 -0.39
N MET A 69 6.32 11.17 -0.77
CA MET A 69 5.91 11.21 -2.17
C MET A 69 6.25 12.55 -2.84
N ARG A 70 6.08 13.68 -2.14
CA ARG A 70 6.53 14.99 -2.66
C ARG A 70 8.05 15.09 -2.81
N ALA A 71 8.82 14.46 -1.94
CA ALA A 71 10.27 14.42 -2.07
C ALA A 71 10.70 13.58 -3.28
N PHE A 72 10.05 12.43 -3.50
CA PHE A 72 10.28 11.59 -4.66
C PHE A 72 9.89 12.27 -5.97
N ALA A 73 8.76 12.97 -6.03
CA ALA A 73 8.36 13.75 -7.22
C ALA A 73 9.42 14.81 -7.57
N ARG A 74 9.92 15.56 -6.57
CA ARG A 74 10.97 16.55 -6.78
C ARG A 74 12.30 15.93 -7.23
N ALA A 75 12.66 14.79 -6.63
CA ALA A 75 13.87 14.07 -7.01
C ALA A 75 13.76 13.55 -8.45
N TYR A 76 12.60 13.04 -8.85
CA TYR A 76 12.31 12.62 -10.21
C TYR A 76 12.41 13.78 -11.20
N GLU A 77 11.71 14.90 -10.96
CA GLU A 77 11.76 16.09 -11.83
C GLU A 77 13.20 16.59 -12.01
N ALA A 78 13.97 16.68 -10.92
CA ALA A 78 15.36 17.10 -10.96
C ALA A 78 16.22 16.09 -11.73
N ALA A 79 16.03 14.78 -11.49
CA ALA A 79 16.76 13.74 -12.19
C ALA A 79 16.43 13.75 -13.68
N MET A 80 15.20 14.01 -14.10
CA MET A 80 14.84 14.10 -15.52
C MET A 80 15.45 15.33 -16.20
N ALA A 81 15.60 16.44 -15.47
CA ALA A 81 16.19 17.67 -15.99
C ALA A 81 17.73 17.67 -16.04
N ASP A 82 18.39 16.87 -15.21
CA ASP A 82 19.85 16.86 -15.04
C ASP A 82 20.44 15.44 -15.09
N ALA A 83 21.20 15.16 -16.15
CA ALA A 83 21.85 13.88 -16.36
C ALA A 83 22.94 13.58 -15.30
N GLU A 84 23.65 14.58 -14.78
CA GLU A 84 24.67 14.37 -13.74
C GLU A 84 24.02 13.94 -12.41
N LEU A 85 22.86 14.52 -12.09
CA LEU A 85 22.06 14.08 -10.95
C LEU A 85 21.49 12.67 -11.18
N ARG A 86 21.02 12.39 -12.39
CA ARG A 86 20.39 11.10 -12.75
C ARG A 86 21.34 9.91 -12.66
N VAL A 87 22.65 10.11 -12.88
CA VAL A 87 23.67 9.06 -12.68
C VAL A 87 23.61 8.42 -11.29
N GLN A 88 23.17 9.16 -10.26
CA GLN A 88 23.05 8.63 -8.90
C GLN A 88 21.96 7.55 -8.75
N PHE A 89 21.03 7.46 -9.70
CA PHE A 89 19.97 6.45 -9.70
C PHE A 89 20.45 5.08 -10.23
N GLY A 90 21.67 5.01 -10.77
CA GLY A 90 22.31 3.75 -11.17
C GLY A 90 21.57 3.03 -12.30
N LEU A 91 21.02 3.79 -13.25
CA LEU A 91 20.34 3.25 -14.42
C LEU A 91 21.34 2.52 -15.33
N GLU A 92 20.93 1.38 -15.88
CA GLU A 92 21.65 0.70 -16.95
C GLU A 92 21.57 1.52 -18.25
N ASP A 93 22.53 1.32 -19.17
CA ASP A 93 22.58 2.08 -20.43
C ASP A 93 21.28 2.04 -21.24
N TRP A 94 20.55 0.92 -21.18
CA TRP A 94 19.28 0.76 -21.87
C TRP A 94 18.13 1.47 -21.15
N GLU A 95 18.18 1.58 -19.83
CA GLU A 95 17.20 2.32 -19.02
C GLU A 95 17.35 3.82 -19.25
N GLU A 96 18.57 4.35 -19.31
CA GLU A 96 18.84 5.76 -19.62
C GLU A 96 18.34 6.14 -21.04
N ARG A 97 18.38 5.21 -21.99
CA ARG A 97 17.76 5.41 -23.31
C ARG A 97 16.24 5.35 -23.25
N LEU A 98 15.69 4.42 -22.47
CA LEU A 98 14.25 4.24 -22.36
C LEU A 98 13.58 5.40 -21.64
N ILE A 99 14.19 5.93 -20.57
CA ILE A 99 13.61 6.98 -19.73
C ILE A 99 13.40 8.31 -20.48
N ALA A 100 14.15 8.53 -21.57
CA ALA A 100 13.97 9.69 -22.45
C ALA A 100 12.78 9.54 -23.42
N SER A 101 12.19 8.35 -23.52
CA SER A 101 11.02 8.12 -24.38
C SER A 101 9.76 8.69 -23.72
N ASP A 102 8.98 9.47 -24.47
CA ASP A 102 7.69 9.99 -23.98
C ASP A 102 6.69 8.84 -23.80
N PRO A 103 6.26 8.53 -22.56
CA PRO A 103 5.35 7.43 -22.30
C PRO A 103 3.88 7.78 -22.60
N GLY A 104 3.56 9.05 -22.89
CA GLY A 104 2.19 9.51 -23.17
C GLY A 104 1.34 9.75 -21.92
N PHE A 105 1.95 9.76 -20.73
CA PHE A 105 1.31 10.07 -19.45
C PHE A 105 2.26 10.85 -18.54
N THR A 106 1.70 11.70 -17.69
CA THR A 106 2.47 12.66 -16.90
C THR A 106 3.18 12.02 -15.71
N GLU A 107 2.58 11.01 -15.09
CA GLU A 107 3.09 10.41 -13.87
C GLU A 107 3.84 9.11 -14.19
N PRO A 108 5.11 8.94 -13.79
CA PRO A 108 5.89 7.74 -14.08
C PRO A 108 5.38 6.49 -13.33
N SER A 109 4.48 6.66 -12.36
CA SER A 109 3.77 5.59 -11.64
C SER A 109 2.26 5.81 -11.75
N PRO A 110 1.45 4.75 -11.91
CA PRO A 110 0.01 4.80 -11.67
C PRO A 110 -0.35 5.27 -10.25
#